data_AF-A0A0S8J6Q8-F1
#
_entry.id   AF-A0A0S8J6Q8-F1
#
_cell.length_a   1.000
_cell.length_b   1.000
_cell.length_c   1.000
_cell.angle_alpha   90.00
_cell.angle_beta   90.00
_cell.angle_gamma   90.00
#
_symmetry.space_group_name_H-M   'P 1'
#
loop_
_entity.id
_entity.type
_entity.pdbx_description
1 polymer ?
#
loop_
_entity_poly.entity_id
_entity_poly.type
_entity_poly.pdbx_seq_one_letter_code
_entity_poly.pdbx_strand_id
1 'polypeptide(L)'
;MKDYFPLNEGDEWIWEVAVLWYGIREPFVDGDINLGEPFIDMNKNGIYDEGDFFDATMDLNQNGKYDGPNDPWTPGVPYEDRNGNGEYDPPNGQYDEGEFFTDLDGNGSWNWVQNPHTGRLKARTGTAISVSPDGSMIFNRRSRFLGSGGDFVDRYTDDGFSNDSLGLRWHWHTDVWFPSRQDDLKDHEPIIIAEPNMKPGNSVVNADTCYDEDGISGIYTWISILEGVENVTVPAGTFQGCLKFKTFASGWIGNMEKYNGTSHQWYAEDVGLVKSEGPKVWESWQLESARIKGRSYP
;
A
#
# COMPACT_ATOMS: atom_id res chain seq x y z
N MET A 1 -10.91 1.28 -21.18
CA MET A 1 -9.48 1.46 -20.80
C MET A 1 -8.63 2.24 -21.80
N LYS A 2 -8.76 2.06 -23.12
CA LYS A 2 -7.87 2.70 -24.11
C LYS A 2 -7.64 4.20 -23.92
N ASP A 3 -8.71 4.94 -23.65
CA ASP A 3 -8.66 6.41 -23.51
C ASP A 3 -8.11 6.87 -22.13
N TYR A 4 -8.08 5.97 -21.14
CA TYR A 4 -7.65 6.22 -19.76
C TYR A 4 -6.16 6.00 -19.48
N PHE A 5 -5.43 5.39 -20.41
CA PHE A 5 -3.97 5.25 -20.34
C PHE A 5 -3.41 5.32 -21.76
N PRO A 6 -3.47 6.50 -22.41
CA PRO A 6 -2.95 6.67 -23.75
C PRO A 6 -1.44 6.49 -23.73
N LEU A 7 -0.93 5.65 -24.63
CA LEU A 7 0.50 5.45 -24.81
C LEU A 7 0.85 5.83 -26.24
N ASN A 8 1.44 7.01 -26.43
CA ASN A 8 1.92 7.51 -27.72
C ASN A 8 3.42 7.78 -27.61
N GLU A 9 4.15 7.68 -28.73
CA GLU A 9 5.58 8.00 -28.72
C GLU A 9 5.82 9.48 -28.34
N GLY A 10 6.75 9.72 -27.41
CA GLY A 10 7.09 11.05 -26.94
C GLY A 10 6.23 11.62 -25.82
N ASP A 11 5.22 10.88 -25.35
CA ASP A 11 4.50 11.22 -24.11
C ASP A 11 5.45 11.16 -22.88
N GLU A 12 5.19 12.02 -21.90
CA GLU A 12 6.04 12.19 -20.73
C GLU A 12 5.22 12.41 -19.46
N TRP A 13 5.62 11.76 -18.38
CA TRP A 13 5.02 11.87 -17.06
C TRP A 13 6.12 12.13 -16.03
N ILE A 14 5.85 13.02 -15.09
CA ILE A 14 6.69 13.24 -13.92
C ILE A 14 5.79 13.03 -12.71
N TRP A 15 6.12 12.04 -11.89
CA TRP A 15 5.47 11.82 -10.60
C TRP A 15 6.41 12.26 -9.49
N GLU A 16 5.85 12.94 -8.49
CA GLU A 16 6.40 12.92 -7.15
C GLU A 16 6.14 11.52 -6.59
N VAL A 17 7.22 10.82 -6.26
CA VAL A 17 7.15 9.58 -5.52
C VAL A 17 7.56 9.89 -4.09
N ALA A 18 6.62 9.68 -3.17
CA ALA A 18 6.93 9.61 -1.76
C ALA A 18 7.70 8.30 -1.49
N VAL A 19 8.98 8.27 -1.88
CA VAL A 19 9.94 7.28 -1.40
C VAL A 19 10.31 7.70 0.02
N LEU A 20 9.41 7.45 0.99
CA LEU A 20 9.72 7.71 2.38
C LEU A 20 10.83 6.76 2.85
N TRP A 21 12.01 7.32 3.10
CA TRP A 21 12.84 6.90 4.24
C TRP A 21 12.53 7.77 5.48
N TYR A 22 11.48 8.61 5.42
CA TYR A 22 11.18 9.64 6.43
C TYR A 22 9.89 9.36 7.16
N GLY A 23 10.05 9.09 8.45
CA GLY A 23 9.01 9.13 9.46
C GLY A 23 7.98 8.03 9.28
N ILE A 24 8.40 6.77 9.44
CA ILE A 24 7.45 5.80 9.99
C ILE A 24 7.32 6.17 11.48
N ARG A 25 6.09 6.49 11.91
CA ARG A 25 5.73 6.61 13.33
C ARG A 25 5.79 5.21 13.90
N GLU A 26 6.62 5.00 14.92
CA GLU A 26 6.82 3.66 15.48
C GLU A 26 5.50 3.11 16.04
N PRO A 27 5.12 1.86 15.72
CA PRO A 27 3.88 1.30 16.22
C PRO A 27 4.03 0.99 17.72
N PHE A 28 3.05 1.43 18.49
CA PHE A 28 2.99 1.30 19.94
C PHE A 28 1.71 0.60 20.38
N VAL A 29 1.71 0.11 21.62
CA VAL A 29 0.60 -0.57 22.28
C VAL A 29 -0.09 0.46 23.18
N ASP A 30 -1.19 1.02 22.67
CA ASP A 30 -2.01 2.08 23.27
C ASP A 30 -2.77 1.58 24.52
N GLY A 31 -2.48 2.19 25.67
CA GLY A 31 -3.08 1.98 26.99
C GLY A 31 -2.91 0.60 27.61
N ASP A 32 -3.46 0.42 28.81
CA ASP A 32 -3.55 -0.84 29.55
C ASP A 32 -4.75 -1.71 29.12
N ILE A 33 -4.80 -2.95 29.62
CA ILE A 33 -5.98 -3.81 29.46
C ILE A 33 -6.85 -3.70 30.71
N ASN A 34 -8.03 -3.08 30.60
CA ASN A 34 -9.08 -3.28 31.59
C ASN A 34 -9.49 -4.78 31.58
N LEU A 35 -9.30 -5.47 32.70
CA LEU A 35 -9.65 -6.89 32.83
C LEU A 35 -11.12 -7.10 33.25
N GLY A 36 -11.79 -6.02 33.67
CA GLY A 36 -13.10 -6.06 34.30
C GLY A 36 -13.06 -6.64 35.71
N GLU A 37 -14.20 -6.58 36.38
CA GLU A 37 -14.40 -7.19 37.69
C GLU A 37 -14.50 -8.72 37.60
N PRO A 38 -14.22 -9.44 38.71
CA PRO A 38 -14.42 -10.89 38.74
C PRO A 38 -15.91 -11.24 38.73
N PHE A 39 -16.24 -12.39 38.17
CA PHE A 39 -17.58 -12.99 38.23
C PHE A 39 -17.47 -14.52 38.24
N ILE A 40 -18.54 -15.22 38.60
CA ILE A 40 -18.64 -16.66 38.42
C ILE A 40 -19.28 -16.92 37.06
N ASP A 41 -18.42 -17.22 36.08
CA ASP A 41 -18.80 -17.73 34.77
C ASP A 41 -19.45 -19.12 34.91
N MET A 42 -20.76 -19.15 34.75
CA MET A 42 -21.61 -20.34 34.92
C MET A 42 -21.61 -21.22 33.67
N ASN A 43 -21.29 -20.67 32.49
CA ASN A 43 -21.37 -21.37 31.20
C ASN A 43 -20.00 -21.70 30.56
N LYS A 44 -18.92 -21.10 31.07
CA LYS A 44 -17.50 -21.25 30.72
C LYS A 44 -17.09 -20.66 29.37
N ASN A 45 -17.66 -19.51 29.00
CA ASN A 45 -17.31 -18.77 27.78
C ASN A 45 -16.23 -17.67 27.99
N GLY A 46 -15.94 -17.29 29.25
CA GLY A 46 -15.03 -16.19 29.59
C GLY A 46 -15.60 -14.77 29.45
N ILE A 47 -16.93 -14.61 29.34
CA ILE A 47 -17.62 -13.33 29.11
C ILE A 47 -18.86 -13.27 30.01
N TYR A 48 -18.99 -12.23 30.84
CA TYR A 48 -20.15 -12.06 31.71
C TYR A 48 -21.46 -11.93 30.92
N ASP A 49 -22.42 -12.82 31.16
CA ASP A 49 -23.74 -12.81 30.51
C ASP A 49 -24.94 -13.07 31.45
N GLU A 50 -26.16 -13.00 30.88
CA GLU A 50 -27.42 -13.17 31.60
C GLU A 50 -27.63 -14.63 32.05
N GLY A 51 -27.02 -14.97 33.18
CA GLY A 51 -26.99 -16.31 33.76
C GLY A 51 -25.82 -16.52 34.71
N ASP A 52 -24.79 -15.69 34.60
CA ASP A 52 -23.64 -15.64 35.50
C ASP A 52 -23.97 -15.05 36.86
N PHE A 53 -23.07 -15.26 37.82
CA PHE A 53 -23.23 -14.77 39.18
C PHE A 53 -22.17 -13.73 39.55
N PHE A 54 -22.64 -12.56 39.97
CA PHE A 54 -21.88 -11.43 40.49
C PHE A 54 -22.54 -10.94 41.78
N ASP A 55 -21.75 -10.60 42.80
CA ASP A 55 -22.25 -10.11 44.08
C ASP A 55 -21.39 -8.98 44.67
N ALA A 56 -21.84 -8.41 45.80
CA ALA A 56 -21.19 -7.28 46.46
C ALA A 56 -19.80 -7.56 47.06
N THR A 57 -19.26 -8.78 46.93
CA THR A 57 -17.85 -9.10 47.22
C THR A 57 -16.98 -9.11 45.97
N MET A 58 -17.60 -9.06 44.79
CA MET A 58 -16.98 -8.99 43.47
C MET A 58 -17.08 -7.58 42.84
N ASP A 59 -18.03 -6.76 43.32
CA ASP A 59 -18.10 -5.31 43.11
C ASP A 59 -16.94 -4.62 43.85
N LEU A 60 -15.82 -4.43 43.14
CA LEU A 60 -14.56 -3.93 43.67
C LEU A 60 -14.55 -2.41 43.77
N ASN A 61 -15.30 -1.71 42.92
CA ASN A 61 -15.44 -0.25 42.94
C ASN A 61 -16.64 0.25 43.79
N GLN A 62 -17.50 -0.66 44.26
CA GLN A 62 -18.68 -0.42 45.12
C GLN A 62 -19.79 0.40 44.46
N ASN A 63 -20.01 0.26 43.15
CA ASN A 63 -21.02 1.01 42.41
C ASN A 63 -22.38 0.29 42.24
N GLY A 64 -22.46 -0.99 42.61
CA GLY A 64 -23.68 -1.80 42.57
C GLY A 64 -24.04 -2.42 41.22
N LYS A 65 -23.12 -2.43 40.24
CA LYS A 65 -23.23 -3.14 38.96
C LYS A 65 -21.88 -3.79 38.62
N TYR A 66 -21.89 -4.70 37.65
CA TYR A 66 -20.66 -5.23 37.05
C TYR A 66 -20.02 -4.18 36.13
N ASP A 67 -18.69 -4.03 36.20
CA ASP A 67 -17.87 -3.34 35.20
C ASP A 67 -17.02 -4.35 34.41
N GLY A 68 -17.30 -4.48 33.11
CA GLY A 68 -16.60 -5.42 32.24
C GLY A 68 -15.33 -4.84 31.60
N PRO A 69 -14.55 -5.68 30.90
CA PRO A 69 -13.31 -5.25 30.23
C PRO A 69 -13.53 -4.23 29.09
N ASN A 70 -14.77 -4.05 28.62
CA ASN A 70 -15.13 -3.06 27.59
C ASN A 70 -15.76 -1.77 28.17
N ASP A 71 -15.98 -1.70 29.49
CA ASP A 71 -16.48 -0.50 30.15
C ASP A 71 -15.33 0.48 30.44
N PRO A 72 -15.60 1.79 30.61
CA PRO A 72 -14.60 2.74 31.10
C PRO A 72 -14.07 2.31 32.47
N TRP A 73 -12.76 2.12 32.58
CA TRP A 73 -12.13 1.71 33.83
C TRP A 73 -12.43 2.66 34.99
N THR A 74 -12.54 2.11 36.19
CA THR A 74 -12.77 2.87 37.43
C THR A 74 -11.87 2.38 38.57
N PRO A 75 -11.47 3.25 39.52
CA PRO A 75 -10.59 2.87 40.61
C PRO A 75 -11.11 1.67 41.42
N GLY A 76 -10.29 0.61 41.47
CA GLY A 76 -10.62 -0.66 42.12
C GLY A 76 -10.81 -1.82 41.15
N VAL A 77 -11.15 -1.55 39.89
CA VAL A 77 -11.25 -2.58 38.84
C VAL A 77 -9.85 -3.09 38.45
N PRO A 78 -9.64 -4.41 38.32
CA PRO A 78 -8.37 -4.98 37.86
C PRO A 78 -8.01 -4.58 36.44
N TYR A 79 -6.71 -4.40 36.19
CA TYR A 79 -6.15 -4.15 34.86
C TYR A 79 -4.79 -4.85 34.71
N GLU A 80 -4.38 -5.10 33.47
CA GLU A 80 -3.01 -5.48 33.14
C GLU A 80 -2.21 -4.20 32.89
N ASP A 81 -1.52 -3.74 33.93
CA ASP A 81 -0.48 -2.69 33.89
C ASP A 81 0.65 -3.14 32.96
N ARG A 82 0.73 -2.55 31.77
CA ARG A 82 1.70 -2.92 30.74
C ARG A 82 3.06 -2.27 30.98
N ASN A 83 3.10 -1.04 31.48
CA ASN A 83 4.36 -0.28 31.63
C ASN A 83 5.00 -0.39 33.02
N GLY A 84 4.27 -0.91 34.01
CA GLY A 84 4.70 -1.12 35.39
C GLY A 84 4.66 0.12 36.27
N ASN A 85 3.89 1.16 35.91
CA ASN A 85 3.82 2.42 36.67
C ASN A 85 2.87 2.35 37.88
N GLY A 86 1.95 1.38 37.95
CA GLY A 86 0.97 1.20 39.01
C GLY A 86 -0.28 2.11 38.95
N GLU A 87 -0.48 2.83 37.86
CA GLU A 87 -1.67 3.61 37.50
C GLU A 87 -2.28 3.02 36.21
N TYR A 88 -3.60 3.20 35.97
CA TYR A 88 -4.24 2.70 34.75
C TYR A 88 -4.15 3.74 33.64
N ASP A 89 -3.50 3.40 32.54
CA ASP A 89 -3.37 4.27 31.37
C ASP A 89 -4.49 3.97 30.33
N PRO A 90 -5.45 4.89 30.12
CA PRO A 90 -6.56 4.67 29.18
C PRO A 90 -6.10 4.84 27.72
N PRO A 91 -6.46 3.91 26.80
CA PRO A 91 -6.15 4.04 25.39
C PRO A 91 -6.66 5.37 24.81
N ASN A 92 -5.76 6.15 24.20
CA ASN A 92 -6.04 7.50 23.71
C ASN A 92 -5.51 7.80 22.29
N GLY A 93 -4.85 6.83 21.65
CA GLY A 93 -4.34 6.92 20.28
C GLY A 93 -3.02 7.70 20.14
N GLN A 94 -2.40 8.08 21.25
CA GLN A 94 -1.09 8.73 21.33
C GLN A 94 -0.15 7.85 22.16
N TYR A 95 1.15 7.99 21.93
CA TYR A 95 2.13 7.25 22.73
C TYR A 95 2.32 7.97 24.05
N ASP A 96 2.15 7.25 25.16
CA ASP A 96 2.45 7.72 26.50
C ASP A 96 3.75 7.11 27.06
N GLU A 97 4.40 7.83 27.98
CA GLU A 97 5.73 7.45 28.47
C GLU A 97 5.69 6.15 29.29
N GLY A 98 6.21 5.08 28.70
CA GLY A 98 6.28 3.74 29.32
C GLY A 98 5.59 2.66 28.48
N GLU A 99 4.71 3.03 27.55
CA GLU A 99 4.05 2.07 26.66
C GLU A 99 5.04 1.26 25.82
N PHE A 100 4.67 0.02 25.49
CA PHE A 100 5.48 -0.80 24.59
C PHE A 100 5.40 -0.25 23.16
N PHE A 101 6.55 -0.07 22.53
CA PHE A 101 6.64 0.24 21.11
C PHE A 101 7.64 -0.65 20.39
N THR A 102 7.47 -0.78 19.07
CA THR A 102 8.46 -1.39 18.20
C THR A 102 9.47 -0.32 17.82
N ASP A 103 10.62 -0.30 18.49
CA ASP A 103 11.79 0.50 18.13
C ASP A 103 12.32 0.04 16.75
N LEU A 104 12.00 0.82 15.72
CA LEU A 104 12.25 0.53 14.31
C LEU A 104 13.66 0.97 13.88
N ASP A 105 14.27 1.93 14.58
CA ASP A 105 15.62 2.44 14.28
C ASP A 105 16.69 2.06 15.33
N GLY A 106 16.27 1.51 16.48
CA GLY A 106 17.14 0.98 17.53
C GLY A 106 17.64 2.02 18.52
N ASN A 107 16.99 3.19 18.62
CA ASN A 107 17.44 4.29 19.47
C ASN A 107 16.95 4.21 20.94
N GLY A 108 16.00 3.33 21.25
CA GLY A 108 15.42 3.16 22.59
C GLY A 108 14.40 4.23 23.00
N SER A 109 13.94 5.08 22.07
CA SER A 109 12.93 6.12 22.33
C SER A 109 11.90 6.15 21.20
N TRP A 110 10.61 6.13 21.56
CA TRP A 110 9.53 6.21 20.60
C TRP A 110 9.58 7.51 19.78
N ASN A 111 9.67 7.41 18.45
CA ASN A 111 9.86 8.57 17.59
C ASN A 111 9.18 8.47 16.21
N TRP A 112 9.54 9.43 15.34
CA TRP A 112 9.40 9.30 13.90
C TRP A 112 10.76 8.96 13.28
N VAL A 113 10.88 7.82 12.58
CA VAL A 113 12.14 7.34 11.99
C VAL A 113 12.58 8.18 10.77
N GLN A 114 13.33 9.27 10.96
CA GLN A 114 13.56 10.32 9.93
C GLN A 114 14.73 10.11 8.93
N ASN A 115 14.49 9.99 7.62
CA ASN A 115 15.40 10.49 6.55
C ASN A 115 14.70 10.84 5.19
N PRO A 116 14.70 12.09 4.67
CA PRO A 116 13.80 12.50 3.56
C PRO A 116 14.37 12.38 2.13
N HIS A 117 13.82 11.45 1.33
CA HIS A 117 14.07 11.39 -0.12
C HIS A 117 12.79 11.27 -0.97
N THR A 118 11.96 12.33 -0.96
CA THR A 118 10.95 12.51 -2.02
C THR A 118 11.65 12.53 -3.37
N GLY A 119 11.41 11.46 -4.14
CA GLY A 119 12.08 11.22 -5.41
C GLY A 119 11.18 11.68 -6.53
N ARG A 120 11.71 12.47 -7.46
CA ARG A 120 11.01 12.70 -8.73
C ARG A 120 11.29 11.53 -9.66
N LEU A 121 10.22 10.85 -10.06
CA LEU A 121 10.24 9.75 -11.00
C LEU A 121 9.74 10.27 -12.35
N LYS A 122 10.69 10.52 -13.26
CA LYS A 122 10.38 10.88 -14.64
C LYS A 122 10.29 9.62 -15.48
N ALA A 123 9.14 9.37 -16.10
CA ALA A 123 9.05 8.47 -17.24
C ALA A 123 8.85 9.25 -18.52
N ARG A 124 9.47 8.75 -19.58
CA ARG A 124 9.14 9.10 -20.95
C ARG A 124 8.90 7.82 -21.70
N THR A 125 7.82 7.74 -22.47
CA THR A 125 7.66 6.69 -23.49
C THR A 125 8.78 6.86 -24.50
N GLY A 126 9.76 5.95 -24.48
CA GLY A 126 10.77 5.88 -25.53
C GLY A 126 10.17 5.50 -26.87
N THR A 127 10.97 5.59 -27.93
CA THR A 127 10.65 4.97 -29.22
C THR A 127 10.32 3.50 -28.99
N ALA A 128 9.18 3.05 -29.50
CA ALA A 128 8.68 1.70 -29.27
C ALA A 128 9.73 0.67 -29.73
N ILE A 129 10.27 -0.11 -28.79
CA ILE A 129 11.37 -1.04 -29.08
C ILE A 129 10.84 -2.28 -29.81
N SER A 130 9.57 -2.62 -29.61
CA SER A 130 8.85 -3.59 -30.42
C SER A 130 7.36 -3.23 -30.49
N VAL A 131 6.76 -3.56 -31.63
CA VAL A 131 5.32 -3.77 -31.74
C VAL A 131 5.12 -5.28 -31.60
N SER A 132 4.30 -5.69 -30.65
CA SER A 132 3.94 -7.11 -30.48
C SER A 132 3.19 -7.63 -31.72
N PRO A 133 3.15 -8.95 -31.97
CA PRO A 133 2.41 -9.54 -33.10
C PRO A 133 0.92 -9.16 -33.18
N ASP A 134 0.30 -8.76 -32.06
CA ASP A 134 -1.11 -8.29 -32.01
C ASP A 134 -1.28 -6.78 -32.35
N GLY A 135 -0.19 -6.06 -32.63
CA GLY A 135 -0.20 -4.63 -32.91
C GLY A 135 -0.06 -3.73 -31.68
N SER A 136 0.06 -4.29 -30.47
CA SER A 136 0.33 -3.51 -29.27
C SER A 136 1.76 -2.94 -29.27
N MET A 137 1.88 -1.65 -28.97
CA MET A 137 3.18 -0.99 -28.77
C MET A 137 3.67 -1.30 -27.36
N ILE A 138 4.87 -1.87 -27.23
CA ILE A 138 5.54 -2.07 -25.96
C ILE A 138 6.42 -0.84 -25.70
N PHE A 139 6.08 -0.09 -24.66
CA PHE A 139 6.82 1.11 -24.26
C PHE A 139 7.76 0.79 -23.11
N ASN A 140 9.07 0.93 -23.32
CA ASN A 140 10.01 1.01 -22.21
C ASN A 140 9.75 2.31 -21.45
N ARG A 141 9.26 2.19 -20.22
CA ARG A 141 9.27 3.27 -19.23
C ARG A 141 10.71 3.48 -18.75
N ARG A 142 11.52 4.28 -19.44
CA ARG A 142 12.82 4.70 -18.87
C ARG A 142 12.60 5.66 -17.72
N SER A 143 12.59 5.10 -16.53
CA SER A 143 12.61 5.83 -15.28
C SER A 143 13.95 6.54 -15.10
N ARG A 144 13.92 7.78 -14.60
CA ARG A 144 15.08 8.41 -13.96
C ARG A 144 14.67 8.93 -12.59
N PHE A 145 15.53 8.68 -11.61
CA PHE A 145 15.39 9.17 -10.26
C PHE A 145 16.27 10.41 -10.07
N LEU A 146 15.66 11.54 -9.72
CA LEU A 146 16.40 12.72 -9.28
C LEU A 146 16.68 12.60 -7.78
N GLY A 147 17.94 12.41 -7.41
CA GLY A 147 18.39 12.48 -6.02
C GLY A 147 18.44 13.93 -5.52
N SER A 148 18.27 14.13 -4.22
CA SER A 148 18.22 15.46 -3.58
C SER A 148 19.53 16.27 -3.68
N GLY A 149 20.64 15.67 -4.12
CA GLY A 149 21.92 16.34 -4.39
C GLY A 149 22.08 16.90 -5.82
N GLY A 150 21.13 16.66 -6.74
CA GLY A 150 21.23 17.10 -8.14
C GLY A 150 22.09 16.20 -9.04
N ASP A 151 22.89 15.30 -8.47
CA ASP A 151 23.59 14.25 -9.21
C ASP A 151 22.61 13.20 -9.74
N PHE A 152 22.64 12.97 -11.06
CA PHE A 152 21.92 11.88 -11.69
C PHE A 152 22.62 10.55 -11.42
N VAL A 153 22.11 9.77 -10.47
CA VAL A 153 22.24 8.33 -10.54
C VAL A 153 21.22 7.87 -11.58
N ASP A 154 21.65 7.66 -12.83
CA ASP A 154 20.80 7.11 -13.90
C ASP A 154 20.43 5.65 -13.54
N ARG A 155 19.36 5.50 -12.74
CA ARG A 155 18.78 4.21 -12.35
C ARG A 155 17.70 3.84 -13.36
N TYR A 156 17.92 2.80 -14.17
CA TYR A 156 16.92 2.33 -15.13
C TYR A 156 16.05 1.26 -14.50
N THR A 157 14.85 1.64 -14.04
CA THR A 157 13.77 0.67 -13.88
C THR A 157 12.91 0.78 -15.14
N ASP A 158 12.97 -0.24 -16.00
CA ASP A 158 12.20 -0.28 -17.23
C ASP A 158 10.97 -1.18 -17.01
N ASP A 159 9.78 -0.58 -17.13
CA ASP A 159 8.49 -1.28 -17.18
C ASP A 159 7.98 -1.31 -18.62
N GLY A 160 7.35 -2.42 -19.04
CA GLY A 160 6.69 -2.58 -20.34
C GLY A 160 5.17 -2.66 -20.22
N PHE A 161 4.44 -1.73 -20.83
CA PHE A 161 2.96 -1.74 -20.85
C PHE A 161 2.38 -1.73 -22.27
N SER A 162 1.16 -2.25 -22.42
CA SER A 162 0.28 -1.98 -23.56
C SER A 162 -1.13 -1.57 -23.12
N ASN A 163 -1.84 -0.83 -23.97
CA ASN A 163 -3.26 -0.50 -23.79
C ASN A 163 -3.98 -0.53 -25.15
N ASP A 164 -4.61 -1.66 -25.45
CA ASP A 164 -5.12 -2.00 -26.77
C ASP A 164 -6.51 -2.65 -26.70
N SER A 165 -6.93 -3.41 -27.71
CA SER A 165 -8.24 -4.10 -27.72
C SER A 165 -8.34 -5.25 -26.72
N LEU A 166 -7.24 -5.66 -26.09
CA LEU A 166 -7.19 -6.65 -25.01
C LEU A 166 -7.10 -5.97 -23.62
N GLY A 167 -7.03 -4.64 -23.57
CA GLY A 167 -7.04 -3.86 -22.34
C GLY A 167 -5.66 -3.35 -21.92
N LEU A 168 -5.54 -2.91 -20.67
CA LEU A 168 -4.30 -2.46 -20.06
C LEU A 168 -3.54 -3.68 -19.51
N ARG A 169 -2.34 -3.93 -20.03
CA ARG A 169 -1.48 -5.08 -19.69
C ARG A 169 -0.08 -4.63 -19.29
N TRP A 170 0.49 -5.25 -18.26
CA TRP A 170 1.88 -5.13 -17.84
C TRP A 170 2.64 -6.35 -18.32
N HIS A 171 3.54 -6.14 -19.29
CA HIS A 171 4.25 -7.21 -19.98
C HIS A 171 5.52 -7.61 -19.26
N TRP A 172 6.25 -6.65 -18.67
CA TRP A 172 7.51 -6.94 -17.98
C TRP A 172 7.97 -5.79 -17.08
N HIS A 173 8.89 -6.13 -16.18
CA HIS A 173 9.61 -5.24 -15.28
C HIS A 173 11.10 -5.62 -15.32
N THR A 174 12.00 -4.66 -15.16
CA THR A 174 13.42 -4.93 -14.93
C THR A 174 14.02 -3.87 -14.02
N ASP A 175 14.64 -4.31 -12.92
CA ASP A 175 15.48 -3.46 -12.05
C ASP A 175 16.96 -3.65 -12.44
N VAL A 176 17.59 -2.70 -13.15
CA VAL A 176 19.04 -2.82 -13.50
C VAL A 176 20.00 -2.74 -12.30
N TRP A 177 19.48 -2.67 -11.07
CA TRP A 177 20.25 -2.59 -9.84
C TRP A 177 21.08 -3.83 -9.57
N PHE A 178 20.58 -4.98 -10.00
CA PHE A 178 21.22 -6.26 -9.80
C PHE A 178 21.43 -6.89 -11.18
N PRO A 179 22.65 -7.37 -11.50
CA PRO A 179 22.87 -8.15 -12.71
C PRO A 179 22.25 -9.55 -12.64
N SER A 180 21.54 -9.87 -11.55
CA SER A 180 20.75 -11.07 -11.38
C SER A 180 19.48 -10.99 -12.23
N ARG A 181 19.03 -12.13 -12.79
CA ARG A 181 17.85 -12.19 -13.68
C ARG A 181 16.51 -12.22 -12.93
N GLN A 182 16.48 -11.79 -11.68
CA GLN A 182 15.48 -12.19 -10.69
C GLN A 182 14.06 -11.62 -10.90
N ASP A 183 13.87 -10.68 -11.83
CA ASP A 183 12.62 -9.93 -11.97
C ASP A 183 12.06 -9.84 -13.42
N ASP A 184 12.64 -10.56 -14.39
CA ASP A 184 12.28 -10.42 -15.82
C ASP A 184 10.94 -11.11 -16.15
N LEU A 185 9.83 -10.42 -15.88
CA LEU A 185 8.46 -10.83 -16.21
C LEU A 185 8.21 -11.11 -17.71
N LYS A 186 9.18 -10.80 -18.56
CA LYS A 186 9.12 -10.90 -20.03
C LYS A 186 8.95 -12.29 -20.60
N ASP A 187 9.25 -13.34 -19.83
CA ASP A 187 9.02 -14.73 -20.22
C ASP A 187 7.61 -15.24 -19.83
N HIS A 188 6.77 -14.39 -19.23
CA HIS A 188 5.41 -14.71 -18.76
C HIS A 188 4.28 -14.19 -19.67
N GLU A 189 3.05 -14.66 -19.43
CA GLU A 189 1.88 -13.99 -20.01
C GLU A 189 1.69 -12.59 -19.38
N PRO A 190 1.42 -11.53 -20.18
CA PRO A 190 1.27 -10.18 -19.65
C PRO A 190 0.14 -10.07 -18.63
N ILE A 191 0.45 -9.51 -17.45
CA ILE A 191 -0.52 -9.28 -16.38
C ILE A 191 -1.59 -8.31 -16.87
N ILE A 192 -2.82 -8.78 -16.97
CA ILE A 192 -3.99 -7.96 -17.28
C ILE A 192 -4.29 -7.13 -16.02
N ILE A 193 -4.10 -5.81 -16.12
CA ILE A 193 -4.50 -4.85 -15.08
C ILE A 193 -5.99 -4.54 -15.24
N ALA A 194 -6.45 -4.33 -16.48
CA ALA A 194 -7.85 -3.98 -16.73
C ALA A 194 -8.32 -4.36 -18.13
N GLU A 195 -9.46 -5.05 -18.22
CA GLU A 195 -10.13 -5.36 -19.49
C GLU A 195 -10.61 -4.09 -20.23
N PRO A 196 -10.79 -4.14 -21.57
CA PRO A 196 -11.17 -2.96 -22.36
C PRO A 196 -12.43 -2.23 -21.87
N ASN A 197 -13.43 -3.03 -21.44
CA ASN A 197 -14.82 -2.61 -21.15
C ASN A 197 -15.21 -2.84 -19.67
N MET A 198 -14.21 -2.88 -18.79
CA MET A 198 -14.38 -3.13 -17.35
C MET A 198 -15.31 -2.10 -16.69
N LYS A 199 -16.16 -2.54 -15.76
CA LYS A 199 -17.09 -1.72 -14.98
C LYS A 199 -16.78 -1.79 -13.48
N PRO A 200 -17.23 -0.82 -12.67
CA PRO A 200 -17.15 -0.91 -11.21
C PRO A 200 -17.69 -2.25 -10.68
N GLY A 201 -16.92 -2.88 -9.79
CA GLY A 201 -17.16 -4.22 -9.26
C GLY A 201 -16.66 -5.38 -10.13
N ASN A 202 -16.14 -5.13 -11.34
CA ASN A 202 -15.43 -6.17 -12.10
C ASN A 202 -14.01 -6.36 -11.56
N SER A 203 -13.48 -7.57 -11.75
CA SER A 203 -12.10 -7.92 -11.42
C SER A 203 -11.46 -8.77 -12.52
N VAL A 204 -10.14 -8.71 -12.58
CA VAL A 204 -9.28 -9.60 -13.36
C VAL A 204 -8.34 -10.31 -12.40
N VAL A 205 -8.07 -11.59 -12.66
CA VAL A 205 -7.18 -12.43 -11.83
C VAL A 205 -6.11 -13.01 -12.75
N ASN A 206 -4.86 -12.74 -12.41
CA ASN A 206 -3.68 -13.33 -13.04
C ASN A 206 -2.98 -14.17 -11.97
N ALA A 207 -2.57 -15.38 -12.32
CA ALA A 207 -1.73 -16.21 -11.48
C ALA A 207 -0.80 -17.00 -12.38
N ASP A 208 0.50 -16.90 -12.13
CA ASP A 208 1.53 -17.62 -12.86
C ASP A 208 2.70 -17.95 -11.90
N THR A 209 3.61 -18.78 -12.37
CA THR A 209 4.84 -19.15 -11.69
C THR A 209 5.78 -17.95 -11.65
N CYS A 210 6.52 -17.73 -10.57
CA CYS A 210 7.72 -16.88 -10.60
C CYS A 210 8.97 -17.76 -10.64
N TYR A 211 10.03 -17.25 -11.27
CA TYR A 211 11.34 -17.89 -11.36
C TYR A 211 12.39 -17.03 -10.65
N ASP A 212 13.31 -17.66 -9.93
CA ASP A 212 14.56 -17.04 -9.48
C ASP A 212 15.76 -17.64 -10.23
N GLU A 213 16.98 -17.36 -9.77
CA GLU A 213 18.20 -17.86 -10.40
C GLU A 213 18.46 -19.36 -10.16
N ASP A 214 17.81 -19.95 -9.15
CA ASP A 214 17.95 -21.36 -8.77
C ASP A 214 16.80 -22.23 -9.33
N GLY A 215 15.67 -21.63 -9.75
CA GLY A 215 14.64 -22.30 -10.54
C GLY A 215 13.23 -21.72 -10.38
N ILE A 216 12.23 -22.60 -10.22
CA ILE A 216 10.86 -22.20 -9.88
C ILE A 216 10.85 -21.76 -8.42
N SER A 217 10.50 -20.50 -8.18
CA SER A 217 10.59 -19.86 -6.86
C SER A 217 9.24 -19.72 -6.15
N GLY A 218 8.15 -19.69 -6.90
CA GLY A 218 6.80 -19.66 -6.34
C GLY A 218 5.68 -19.57 -7.37
N ILE A 219 4.46 -19.29 -6.89
CA ILE A 219 3.33 -18.86 -7.70
C ILE A 219 2.95 -17.47 -7.20
N TYR A 220 2.98 -16.48 -8.09
CA TYR A 220 2.44 -15.16 -7.79
C TYR A 220 0.96 -15.08 -8.16
N THR A 221 0.26 -14.11 -7.57
CA THR A 221 -1.12 -13.78 -7.91
C THR A 221 -1.25 -12.27 -7.96
N TRP A 222 -1.97 -11.77 -8.97
CA TRP A 222 -2.32 -10.37 -9.16
C TRP A 222 -3.81 -10.26 -9.48
N ILE A 223 -4.58 -9.75 -8.53
CA ILE A 223 -6.01 -9.47 -8.67
C ILE A 223 -6.16 -7.96 -8.80
N SER A 224 -6.74 -7.46 -9.89
CA SER A 224 -7.11 -6.05 -10.00
C SER A 224 -8.62 -5.89 -10.09
N ILE A 225 -9.17 -4.96 -9.33
CA ILE A 225 -10.60 -4.72 -9.14
C ILE A 225 -10.86 -3.27 -9.47
N LEU A 226 -11.76 -2.99 -10.42
CA LEU A 226 -12.22 -1.62 -10.66
C LEU A 226 -13.23 -1.28 -9.57
N GLU A 227 -12.83 -0.52 -8.54
CA GLU A 227 -13.72 -0.18 -7.42
C GLU A 227 -14.78 0.84 -7.82
N GLY A 228 -14.41 1.82 -8.65
CA GLY A 228 -15.31 2.92 -8.96
C GLY A 228 -14.68 4.01 -9.83
N VAL A 229 -15.37 5.15 -9.84
CA VAL A 229 -15.01 6.35 -10.60
C VAL A 229 -15.09 7.54 -9.67
N GLU A 230 -14.00 8.29 -9.50
CA GLU A 230 -13.95 9.45 -8.60
C GLU A 230 -13.04 10.57 -9.11
N ASN A 231 -13.14 11.75 -8.51
CA ASN A 231 -12.33 12.90 -8.87
C ASN A 231 -11.03 12.90 -8.05
N VAL A 232 -9.89 13.06 -8.73
CA VAL A 232 -8.56 13.01 -8.10
C VAL A 232 -7.90 14.37 -8.23
N THR A 233 -7.40 14.92 -7.13
CA THR A 233 -6.55 16.12 -7.13
C THR A 233 -5.14 15.74 -6.69
N VAL A 234 -4.16 16.11 -7.51
CA VAL A 234 -2.71 15.91 -7.32
C VAL A 234 -2.00 17.22 -7.75
N PRO A 235 -0.67 17.38 -7.60
CA PRO A 235 -0.01 18.63 -7.98
C PRO A 235 -0.26 19.04 -9.44
N ALA A 236 -0.40 18.07 -10.36
CA ALA A 236 -0.76 18.32 -11.77
C ALA A 236 -2.21 18.81 -12.02
N GLY A 237 -3.00 19.02 -10.96
CA GLY A 237 -4.36 19.54 -11.00
C GLY A 237 -5.44 18.53 -10.61
N THR A 238 -6.70 18.88 -10.89
CA THR A 238 -7.86 18.03 -10.62
C THR A 238 -8.33 17.32 -11.89
N PHE A 239 -8.30 16.00 -11.87
CA PHE A 239 -8.77 15.11 -12.92
C PHE A 239 -10.16 14.60 -12.56
N GLN A 240 -11.11 14.76 -13.48
CA GLN A 240 -12.50 14.32 -13.30
C GLN A 240 -12.66 12.87 -13.76
N GLY A 241 -13.50 12.10 -13.07
CA GLY A 241 -13.91 10.77 -13.53
C GLY A 241 -12.79 9.74 -13.63
N CYS A 242 -11.80 9.79 -12.73
CA CYS A 242 -10.70 8.84 -12.72
C CYS A 242 -11.19 7.43 -12.34
N LEU A 243 -10.73 6.41 -13.06
CA LEU A 243 -10.98 5.02 -12.71
C LEU A 243 -10.10 4.64 -11.52
N LYS A 244 -10.71 4.23 -10.41
CA LYS A 244 -10.00 3.74 -9.22
C LYS A 244 -9.92 2.21 -9.25
N PHE A 245 -8.71 1.70 -9.39
CA PHE A 245 -8.40 0.29 -9.25
C PHE A 245 -7.88 0.00 -7.85
N LYS A 246 -8.30 -1.14 -7.29
CA LYS A 246 -7.66 -1.79 -6.15
C LYS A 246 -6.98 -3.06 -6.65
N THR A 247 -5.70 -3.19 -6.35
CA THR A 247 -4.91 -4.35 -6.71
C THR A 247 -4.51 -5.09 -5.43
N PHE A 248 -4.69 -6.41 -5.43
CA PHE A 248 -4.10 -7.31 -4.44
C PHE A 248 -3.04 -8.16 -5.15
N ALA A 249 -1.82 -8.16 -4.61
CA ALA A 249 -0.71 -8.94 -5.11
C ALA A 249 -0.09 -9.78 -3.99
N SER A 250 0.28 -11.01 -4.30
CA SER A 250 0.83 -11.97 -3.34
C SER A 250 1.72 -13.01 -4.01
N GLY A 251 2.70 -13.57 -3.30
CA GLY A 251 3.57 -14.63 -3.83
C GLY A 251 4.68 -14.14 -4.76
N TRP A 252 4.83 -12.83 -4.92
CA TRP A 252 6.04 -12.25 -5.48
C TRP A 252 7.20 -12.43 -4.51
N ILE A 253 8.40 -12.63 -5.06
CA ILE A 253 9.65 -12.85 -4.32
C ILE A 253 10.76 -11.97 -4.94
N GLY A 254 11.96 -11.95 -4.35
CA GLY A 254 13.07 -11.14 -4.89
C GLY A 254 12.76 -9.64 -4.84
N ASN A 255 13.20 -8.87 -5.84
CA ASN A 255 12.89 -7.43 -5.85
C ASN A 255 11.40 -7.19 -6.16
N MET A 256 10.71 -8.14 -6.81
CA MET A 256 9.25 -8.10 -7.01
C MET A 256 8.44 -8.22 -5.71
N GLU A 257 9.02 -8.70 -4.59
CA GLU A 257 8.33 -8.78 -3.29
C GLU A 257 7.78 -7.41 -2.86
N LYS A 258 8.40 -6.31 -3.31
CA LYS A 258 7.94 -4.92 -3.10
C LYS A 258 6.49 -4.68 -3.55
N TYR A 259 5.95 -5.48 -4.46
CA TYR A 259 4.58 -5.41 -4.96
C TYR A 259 3.56 -6.19 -4.12
N ASN A 260 3.97 -7.09 -3.21
CA ASN A 260 3.05 -7.83 -2.35
C ASN A 260 2.26 -6.90 -1.42
N GLY A 261 0.95 -7.12 -1.31
CA GLY A 261 0.03 -6.37 -0.46
C GLY A 261 -1.18 -5.83 -1.24
N THR A 262 -1.74 -4.71 -0.76
CA THR A 262 -2.91 -4.06 -1.38
C THR A 262 -2.55 -2.65 -1.80
N SER A 263 -2.63 -2.37 -3.11
CA SER A 263 -2.43 -1.04 -3.67
C SER A 263 -3.70 -0.49 -4.32
N HIS A 264 -3.76 0.82 -4.50
CA HIS A 264 -4.80 1.52 -5.24
C HIS A 264 -4.15 2.40 -6.32
N GLN A 265 -4.75 2.43 -7.51
CA GLN A 265 -4.22 3.13 -8.68
C GLN A 265 -5.35 3.90 -9.36
N TRP A 266 -5.07 5.15 -9.75
CA TRP A 266 -6.06 6.03 -10.38
C TRP A 266 -5.63 6.42 -11.77
N TYR A 267 -6.51 6.18 -12.74
CA TYR A 267 -6.27 6.47 -14.15
C TYR A 267 -7.23 7.55 -14.64
N ALA A 268 -6.72 8.61 -15.25
CA ALA A 268 -7.51 9.70 -15.81
C ALA A 268 -7.55 9.66 -17.35
N GLU A 269 -8.71 10.02 -17.91
CA GLU A 269 -8.93 10.10 -19.36
C GLU A 269 -7.92 11.06 -20.02
N ASP A 270 -7.36 10.64 -21.15
CA ASP A 270 -6.30 11.33 -21.91
C ASP A 270 -5.00 11.63 -21.14
N VAL A 271 -4.78 11.00 -19.98
CA VAL A 271 -3.59 11.23 -19.14
C VAL A 271 -2.87 9.95 -18.73
N GLY A 272 -3.59 8.95 -18.22
CA GLY A 272 -2.96 7.77 -17.61
C GLY A 272 -2.94 7.81 -16.09
N LEU A 273 -1.93 7.15 -15.49
CA LEU A 273 -1.79 7.01 -14.04
C LEU A 273 -1.54 8.38 -13.38
N VAL A 274 -2.54 8.91 -12.67
CA VAL A 274 -2.45 10.20 -11.97
C VAL A 274 -2.07 10.06 -10.50
N LYS A 275 -2.38 8.92 -9.88
CA LYS A 275 -2.09 8.63 -8.47
C LYS A 275 -1.89 7.13 -8.26
N SER A 276 -1.05 6.75 -7.30
CA SER A 276 -0.94 5.40 -6.74
C SER A 276 -0.75 5.46 -5.22
N GLU A 277 -1.25 4.47 -4.50
CA GLU A 277 -1.06 4.27 -3.06
C GLU A 277 -0.84 2.78 -2.79
N GLY A 278 0.03 2.42 -1.84
CA GLY A 278 0.37 1.04 -1.54
C GLY A 278 1.38 0.40 -2.52
N PRO A 279 1.73 -0.88 -2.30
CA PRO A 279 1.13 -1.78 -1.33
C PRO A 279 1.46 -1.50 0.15
N LYS A 280 2.56 -0.79 0.44
CA LYS A 280 2.88 -0.35 1.81
C LYS A 280 2.27 1.03 2.08
N VAL A 281 1.88 1.31 3.33
CA VAL A 281 1.13 2.53 3.71
C VAL A 281 1.82 3.84 3.29
N TRP A 282 3.15 3.84 3.21
CA TRP A 282 3.97 4.99 2.82
C TRP A 282 4.24 5.10 1.31
N GLU A 283 4.00 4.05 0.52
CA GLU A 283 4.26 4.07 -0.91
C GLU A 283 3.13 4.83 -1.61
N SER A 284 3.36 6.10 -1.95
CA SER A 284 2.40 6.90 -2.71
C SER A 284 3.06 7.71 -3.82
N TRP A 285 2.40 7.73 -4.97
CA TRP A 285 2.86 8.39 -6.19
C TRP A 285 1.78 9.39 -6.60
N GLN A 286 2.15 10.63 -6.89
CA GLN A 286 1.24 11.67 -7.36
C GLN A 286 1.81 12.32 -8.61
N LEU A 287 0.97 12.54 -9.62
CA LEU A 287 1.42 13.19 -10.85
C LEU A 287 1.76 14.65 -10.54
N GLU A 288 3.04 15.02 -10.75
CA GLU A 288 3.52 16.39 -10.66
C GLU A 288 3.23 17.17 -11.92
N SER A 289 3.45 16.56 -13.09
CA SER A 289 3.16 17.13 -14.40
C SER A 289 3.18 16.06 -15.49
N ALA A 290 2.57 16.35 -16.64
CA ALA A 290 2.61 15.47 -17.81
C ALA A 290 2.61 16.23 -19.13
N ARG A 291 3.08 15.59 -20.19
CA ARG A 291 2.92 16.04 -21.58
C ARG A 291 2.44 14.88 -22.43
N ILE A 292 1.14 14.87 -22.75
CA ILE A 292 0.46 13.76 -23.43
C ILE A 292 -0.13 14.28 -24.73
N LYS A 293 0.17 13.65 -25.87
CA LYS A 293 -0.26 14.08 -27.23
C LYS A 293 0.05 15.57 -27.51
N GLY A 294 1.13 16.09 -26.92
CA GLY A 294 1.54 17.50 -26.99
C GLY A 294 0.79 18.46 -26.06
N ARG A 295 -0.24 18.02 -25.33
CA ARG A 295 -0.90 18.80 -24.27
C ARG A 295 -0.10 18.69 -22.99
N SER A 296 0.28 19.84 -22.41
CA SER A 296 0.85 19.89 -21.07
C SER A 296 -0.25 19.89 -20.00
N TYR A 297 -0.04 19.12 -18.96
CA TYR A 297 -0.68 19.21 -17.66
C TYR A 297 0.37 19.85 -16.73
N PRO A 298 -0.01 20.88 -15.94
CA PRO A 298 0.92 21.63 -15.11
C PRO A 298 1.63 20.74 -14.08
#